data_AF-A0A816GXB7-F1
#
_entry.id   AF-A0A816GXB7-F1
#
_cell.length_a   1.000
_cell.length_b   1.000
_cell.length_c   1.000
_cell.angle_alpha   90.00
_cell.angle_beta   90.00
_cell.angle_gamma   90.00
#
_symmetry.space_group_name_H-M   'P 1'
#
loop_
_entity.id
_entity.type
_entity.pdbx_description
1 polymer ?
#
loop_
_entity_poly.entity_id
_entity_poly.type
_entity_poly.pdbx_seq_one_letter_code
_entity_poly.pdbx_strand_id
1 'polypeptide(L)'
;ESNYTISILDQPVIMNEYVNRVYIGLAIINILVSFLYVWAWRGRSWFDIVLVPEYMNQIQAGLYLWSSLWYSKQTTLGGYYTMGVHRIELYASCIELCTAVGWMLSWYMTYTRTIGRGFTFDDPDTMAYLATTSNTFMYFVYNLQMNIHPERYGTNLLYIYADILGFIGSVYYIFAALRDDSWFWFLPLAGQYGVAAGRVRIETKDLPKYGLTNILITDICKNRQEKSQQSNRNINNDIVIIYL
;
A
#
# COMPACT_ATOMS: atom_id res chain seq x y z
N GLU A 1 -37.00 47.35 2.27
CA GLU A 1 -35.65 46.80 2.43
C GLU A 1 -35.63 45.39 1.89
N SER A 2 -35.07 45.20 0.70
CA SER A 2 -34.83 43.87 0.14
C SER A 2 -33.58 43.29 0.80
N ASN A 3 -33.78 42.33 1.70
CA ASN A 3 -32.70 41.54 2.27
C ASN A 3 -32.05 40.73 1.15
N TYR A 4 -30.97 41.26 0.57
CA TYR A 4 -30.05 40.49 -0.24
C TYR A 4 -29.29 39.54 0.70
N THR A 5 -29.88 38.38 0.97
CA THR A 5 -29.12 37.24 1.48
C THR A 5 -28.13 36.87 0.38
N ILE A 6 -26.89 37.34 0.53
CA ILE A 6 -25.74 36.84 -0.24
C ILE A 6 -25.73 35.33 -0.05
N SER A 7 -25.99 34.59 -1.11
CA SER A 7 -26.00 33.13 -1.04
C SER A 7 -24.56 32.69 -0.76
N ILE A 8 -24.37 31.82 0.24
CA ILE A 8 -23.05 31.29 0.61
C ILE A 8 -22.37 30.60 -0.61
N LEU A 9 -23.16 30.18 -1.60
CA LEU A 9 -22.72 29.55 -2.84
C LEU A 9 -21.96 30.51 -3.78
N ASP A 10 -22.11 31.82 -3.62
CA ASP A 10 -21.47 32.83 -4.47
C ASP A 10 -20.11 33.31 -3.94
N GLN A 11 -19.62 32.75 -2.83
CA GLN A 11 -18.30 33.10 -2.32
C GLN A 11 -17.20 32.64 -3.30
N PRO A 12 -16.25 33.53 -3.64
CA PRO A 12 -15.20 33.20 -4.59
C PRO A 12 -14.24 32.18 -3.99
N VAL A 13 -14.01 31.10 -4.72
CA VAL A 13 -12.96 30.13 -4.39
C VAL A 13 -11.70 30.57 -5.13
N ILE A 14 -10.83 31.32 -4.46
CA ILE A 14 -9.56 31.74 -5.05
C ILE A 14 -8.51 30.70 -4.64
N MET A 15 -8.34 29.69 -5.49
CA MET A 15 -7.18 28.80 -5.41
C MET A 15 -5.97 29.61 -5.88
N ASN A 16 -4.96 29.73 -5.03
CA ASN A 16 -3.71 30.40 -5.40
C ASN A 16 -3.08 29.65 -6.60
N GLU A 17 -2.69 30.38 -7.65
CA GLU A 17 -2.08 29.80 -8.85
C GLU A 17 -0.88 28.90 -8.52
N TYR A 18 -0.10 29.29 -7.51
CA TYR A 18 1.00 28.49 -6.99
C TYR A 18 0.53 27.12 -6.49
N VAL A 19 -0.54 27.11 -5.68
CA VAL A 19 -1.12 25.88 -5.11
C VAL A 19 -1.61 24.97 -6.24
N ASN A 20 -2.30 25.53 -7.24
CA ASN A 20 -2.73 24.77 -8.41
C ASN A 20 -1.57 24.09 -9.16
N ARG A 21 -0.46 24.82 -9.38
CA ARG A 21 0.74 24.25 -10.04
C ARG A 21 1.35 23.12 -9.21
N VAL A 22 1.36 23.24 -7.88
CA VAL A 22 1.84 22.19 -6.97
C VAL A 22 0.97 20.93 -7.11
N TYR A 23 -0.37 21.06 -7.11
CA TYR A 23 -1.27 19.91 -7.29
C TYR A 23 -1.06 19.20 -8.63
N ILE A 24 -0.91 19.95 -9.73
CA ILE A 24 -0.62 19.37 -11.04
C ILE A 24 0.72 18.61 -11.00
N GLY A 25 1.75 19.20 -10.40
CA GLY A 25 3.06 18.55 -10.23
C GLY A 25 2.96 17.24 -9.43
N LEU A 26 2.24 17.25 -8.31
CA LEU A 26 2.00 16.05 -7.50
C LEU A 26 1.19 14.99 -8.27
N ALA A 27 0.19 15.37 -9.05
CA ALA A 27 -0.58 14.44 -9.87
C ALA A 27 0.26 13.79 -10.97
N ILE A 28 1.17 14.54 -11.60
CA ILE A 28 2.15 13.98 -12.56
C ILE A 28 3.06 12.97 -11.86
N ILE A 29 3.59 13.31 -10.68
CA ILE A 29 4.43 12.40 -9.89
C ILE A 29 3.64 11.13 -9.56
N ASN A 30 2.39 11.25 -9.13
CA ASN A 30 1.53 10.11 -8.79
C ASN A 30 1.36 9.15 -9.99
N ILE A 31 1.09 9.70 -11.18
CA ILE A 31 1.03 8.90 -12.41
C ILE A 31 2.36 8.19 -12.67
N LEU A 32 3.49 8.89 -12.61
CA LEU A 32 4.80 8.27 -12.83
C LEU A 32 5.07 7.13 -11.83
N VAL A 33 4.74 7.34 -10.56
CA VAL A 33 4.85 6.31 -9.51
C VAL A 33 3.95 5.11 -9.82
N SER A 34 2.71 5.32 -10.27
CA SER A 34 1.81 4.22 -10.66
C SER A 34 2.36 3.40 -11.83
N PHE A 35 3.11 3.99 -12.76
CA PHE A 35 3.83 3.25 -13.81
C PHE A 35 5.03 2.47 -13.27
N LEU A 36 5.76 3.03 -12.31
CA LEU A 36 6.86 2.33 -11.66
C LEU A 36 6.38 1.08 -10.91
N TYR A 37 5.21 1.12 -10.28
CA TYR A 37 4.63 -0.06 -9.64
C TYR A 37 4.32 -1.18 -10.65
N VAL A 38 3.70 -0.87 -11.79
CA VAL A 38 3.51 -1.88 -12.86
C VAL A 38 4.86 -2.41 -13.35
N TRP A 39 5.86 -1.55 -13.50
CA TRP A 39 7.20 -1.95 -13.91
C TRP A 39 7.88 -2.87 -12.90
N ALA A 40 7.63 -2.72 -11.60
CA ALA A 40 8.17 -3.58 -10.55
C ALA A 40 7.75 -5.05 -10.74
N TRP A 41 6.62 -5.30 -11.39
CA TRP A 41 6.10 -6.63 -11.74
C TRP A 41 6.61 -7.17 -13.09
N ARG A 42 7.72 -6.62 -13.62
CA ARG A 42 8.35 -7.11 -14.86
C ARG A 42 8.56 -8.63 -14.82
N GLY A 43 8.16 -9.31 -15.90
CA GLY A 43 8.24 -10.77 -16.02
C GLY A 43 6.95 -11.53 -15.64
N ARG A 44 5.95 -10.84 -15.08
CA ARG A 44 4.57 -11.35 -14.99
C ARG A 44 3.83 -11.16 -16.31
N SER A 45 2.82 -12.00 -16.55
CA SER A 45 1.91 -11.81 -17.69
C SER A 45 1.08 -10.55 -17.46
N TRP A 46 0.83 -9.77 -18.51
CA TRP A 46 -0.06 -8.59 -18.46
C TRP A 46 -1.49 -8.91 -18.03
N PHE A 47 -1.92 -10.17 -18.12
CA PHE A 47 -3.22 -10.64 -17.68
C PHE A 47 -3.20 -11.29 -16.29
N ASP A 48 -2.09 -11.20 -15.56
CA ASP A 48 -2.03 -11.71 -14.18
C ASP A 48 -2.97 -10.90 -13.29
N ILE A 49 -3.84 -11.60 -12.55
CA ILE A 49 -4.81 -10.98 -11.65
C ILE A 49 -4.15 -10.07 -10.60
N VAL A 50 -2.90 -10.37 -10.25
CA VAL A 50 -2.11 -9.59 -9.28
C VAL A 50 -1.86 -8.16 -9.77
N LEU A 51 -1.85 -7.92 -11.09
CA LEU A 51 -1.62 -6.61 -11.71
C LEU A 51 -2.88 -5.74 -11.85
N VAL A 52 -4.08 -6.33 -11.69
CA VAL A 52 -5.34 -5.59 -11.81
C VAL A 52 -5.39 -4.34 -10.91
N PRO A 53 -4.98 -4.40 -9.63
CA PRO A 53 -4.96 -3.21 -8.78
C PRO A 53 -4.02 -2.13 -9.31
N GLU A 54 -2.89 -2.50 -9.91
CA GLU A 54 -1.94 -1.54 -10.46
C GLU A 54 -2.50 -0.80 -11.69
N TYR A 55 -3.25 -1.50 -12.53
CA TYR A 55 -3.95 -0.87 -13.66
C TYR A 55 -5.05 0.08 -13.17
N MET A 56 -5.79 -0.31 -12.12
CA MET A 56 -6.79 0.55 -11.51
C MET A 56 -6.16 1.80 -10.87
N ASN A 57 -4.99 1.66 -10.24
CA ASN A 57 -4.20 2.77 -9.71
C ASN A 57 -3.82 3.78 -10.80
N GLN A 58 -3.39 3.32 -11.98
CA GLN A 58 -3.09 4.21 -13.12
C GLN A 58 -4.31 5.00 -13.60
N ILE A 59 -5.47 4.35 -13.67
CA ILE A 59 -6.74 5.01 -14.06
C ILE A 59 -7.10 6.08 -13.02
N GLN A 60 -7.01 5.75 -11.73
CA GLN A 60 -7.24 6.68 -10.63
C GLN A 60 -6.29 7.89 -10.70
N ALA A 61 -4.99 7.66 -10.89
CA ALA A 61 -4.00 8.74 -10.97
C ALA A 61 -4.28 9.65 -12.19
N GLY A 62 -4.71 9.06 -13.31
CA GLY A 62 -5.17 9.78 -14.49
C GLY A 62 -6.38 10.68 -14.21
N LEU A 63 -7.36 10.19 -13.46
CA LEU A 63 -8.53 10.99 -13.07
C LEU A 63 -8.15 12.14 -12.12
N TYR A 64 -7.24 11.92 -11.18
CA TYR A 64 -6.74 12.99 -10.31
C TYR A 64 -5.98 14.05 -11.11
N LEU A 65 -5.11 13.65 -12.04
CA LEU A 65 -4.47 14.61 -12.94
C LEU A 65 -5.52 15.40 -13.73
N TRP A 66 -6.50 14.72 -14.32
CA TRP A 66 -7.55 15.38 -15.09
C TRP A 66 -8.33 16.40 -14.24
N SER A 67 -8.70 16.02 -13.02
CA SER A 67 -9.39 16.91 -12.08
C SER A 67 -8.55 18.14 -11.71
N SER A 68 -7.24 17.95 -11.51
CA SER A 68 -6.32 19.04 -11.13
C SER A 68 -6.21 20.12 -12.21
N LEU A 69 -6.36 19.76 -13.49
CA LEU A 69 -6.35 20.72 -14.61
C LEU A 69 -7.54 21.70 -14.58
N TRP A 70 -8.56 21.41 -13.78
CA TRP A 70 -9.78 22.20 -13.69
C TRP A 70 -9.83 23.07 -12.43
N TYR A 71 -8.88 22.93 -11.49
CA TYR A 71 -8.85 23.75 -10.27
C TYR A 71 -8.74 25.25 -10.55
N SER A 72 -7.96 25.65 -11.56
CA SER A 72 -7.85 27.08 -11.95
C SER A 72 -9.14 27.68 -12.50
N LYS A 73 -10.13 26.84 -12.86
CA LYS A 73 -11.43 27.26 -13.39
C LYS A 73 -12.52 27.28 -12.33
N GLN A 74 -12.21 26.91 -11.09
CA GLN A 74 -13.14 27.00 -9.97
C GLN A 74 -13.32 28.47 -9.60
N THR A 75 -14.55 28.95 -9.68
CA THR A 75 -14.87 30.35 -9.39
C THR A 75 -15.73 30.49 -8.15
N THR A 76 -16.64 29.55 -7.88
CA THR A 76 -17.60 29.61 -6.77
C THR A 76 -17.79 28.25 -6.10
N LEU A 77 -18.26 28.26 -4.84
CA LEU A 77 -18.44 27.06 -3.99
C LEU A 77 -19.41 26.02 -4.57
N GLY A 78 -20.38 26.42 -5.38
CA GLY A 78 -21.31 25.54 -6.09
C GLY A 78 -21.16 25.56 -7.61
N GLY A 79 -20.09 26.17 -8.13
CA GLY A 79 -19.92 26.39 -9.55
C GLY A 79 -19.81 25.09 -10.36
N TYR A 80 -20.15 25.16 -11.65
CA TYR A 80 -20.10 24.01 -12.56
C TYR A 80 -18.75 23.30 -12.54
N TYR A 81 -17.64 24.05 -12.56
CA TYR A 81 -16.29 23.49 -12.51
C TYR A 81 -15.95 22.86 -11.15
N THR A 82 -16.33 23.51 -10.04
CA THR A 82 -16.12 23.00 -8.68
C THR A 82 -16.82 21.66 -8.47
N MET A 83 -18.09 21.58 -8.85
CA MET A 83 -18.86 20.34 -8.78
C MET A 83 -18.34 19.29 -9.76
N GLY A 84 -17.91 19.69 -10.95
CA GLY A 84 -17.29 18.79 -11.92
C GLY A 84 -16.04 18.10 -11.36
N VAL A 85 -15.17 18.87 -10.71
CA VAL A 85 -13.96 18.36 -10.04
C VAL A 85 -14.32 17.35 -8.96
N HIS A 86 -15.21 17.68 -8.03
CA HIS A 86 -15.61 16.75 -6.96
C HIS A 86 -16.30 15.49 -7.45
N ARG A 87 -17.00 15.54 -8.59
CA ARG A 87 -17.54 14.32 -9.23
C ARG A 87 -16.43 13.42 -9.75
N ILE A 88 -15.45 14.00 -10.44
CA ILE A 88 -14.30 13.25 -10.97
C ILE A 88 -13.49 12.65 -9.82
N GLU A 89 -13.19 13.43 -8.78
CA GLU A 89 -12.48 12.96 -7.59
C GLU A 89 -13.27 11.90 -6.82
N LEU A 90 -14.61 11.99 -6.77
CA LEU A 90 -15.44 10.92 -6.21
C LEU A 90 -15.22 9.61 -6.97
N TYR A 91 -15.29 9.62 -8.31
CA TYR A 91 -15.02 8.43 -9.11
C TYR A 91 -13.59 7.91 -8.92
N ALA A 92 -12.60 8.81 -8.86
CA ALA A 92 -11.21 8.45 -8.60
C ALA A 92 -11.06 7.75 -7.25
N SER A 93 -11.66 8.30 -6.19
CA SER A 93 -11.63 7.69 -4.84
C SER A 93 -12.36 6.35 -4.76
N CYS A 94 -13.45 6.15 -5.52
CA CYS A 94 -14.10 4.84 -5.66
C CYS A 94 -13.17 3.81 -6.27
N ILE A 95 -12.47 4.18 -7.35
CA ILE A 95 -11.50 3.30 -8.00
C ILE A 95 -10.36 2.99 -7.04
N GLU A 96 -9.86 3.99 -6.32
CA GLU A 96 -8.81 3.82 -5.32
C GLU A 96 -9.22 2.87 -4.19
N LEU A 97 -10.46 2.94 -3.70
CA LEU A 97 -10.96 1.99 -2.70
C LEU A 97 -10.94 0.56 -3.23
N CYS A 98 -11.39 0.35 -4.47
CA CYS A 98 -11.32 -0.95 -5.11
C CYS A 98 -9.87 -1.42 -5.32
N THR A 99 -8.98 -0.50 -5.70
CA THR A 99 -7.54 -0.74 -5.82
C THR A 99 -6.95 -1.17 -4.48
N ALA A 100 -7.28 -0.49 -3.37
CA ALA A 100 -6.80 -0.83 -2.04
C ALA A 100 -7.22 -2.26 -1.64
N VAL A 101 -8.48 -2.63 -1.87
CA VAL A 101 -8.93 -4.02 -1.66
C VAL A 101 -8.17 -4.99 -2.54
N GLY A 102 -7.95 -4.62 -3.81
CA GLY A 102 -7.17 -5.39 -4.77
C GLY A 102 -5.73 -5.61 -4.31
N TRP A 103 -5.04 -4.58 -3.83
CA TRP A 103 -3.69 -4.69 -3.28
C TRP A 103 -3.65 -5.63 -2.08
N MET A 104 -4.64 -5.57 -1.18
CA MET A 104 -4.73 -6.50 -0.06
C MET A 104 -4.84 -7.96 -0.52
N LEU A 105 -5.65 -8.22 -1.55
CA LEU A 105 -5.78 -9.56 -2.12
C LEU A 105 -4.50 -10.00 -2.84
N SER A 106 -3.92 -9.14 -3.67
CA SER A 106 -2.65 -9.39 -4.36
C SER A 106 -1.53 -9.70 -3.36
N TRP A 107 -1.43 -8.91 -2.28
CA TRP A 107 -0.48 -9.11 -1.22
C TRP A 107 -0.74 -10.43 -0.49
N TYR A 108 -1.99 -10.70 -0.11
CA TYR A 108 -2.38 -11.98 0.51
C TYR A 108 -2.00 -13.19 -0.34
N MET A 109 -2.12 -13.11 -1.67
CA MET A 109 -1.80 -14.18 -2.61
C MET A 109 -0.30 -14.35 -2.87
N THR A 110 0.48 -13.27 -2.84
CA THR A 110 1.88 -13.27 -3.29
C THR A 110 2.90 -13.22 -2.16
N TYR A 111 2.51 -12.75 -0.98
CA TYR A 111 3.46 -12.45 0.08
C TYR A 111 3.84 -13.70 0.90
N THR A 112 5.14 -13.85 1.13
CA THR A 112 5.69 -14.94 1.94
C THR A 112 5.62 -14.56 3.42
N ARG A 113 4.85 -15.33 4.20
CA ARG A 113 4.67 -15.07 5.64
C ARG A 113 5.91 -15.53 6.41
N THR A 114 6.61 -14.59 7.05
CA THR A 114 7.74 -14.87 7.96
C THR A 114 7.65 -13.99 9.20
N ILE A 115 8.43 -14.27 10.25
CA ILE A 115 8.39 -13.45 11.48
C ILE A 115 8.88 -12.03 11.14
N GLY A 116 8.06 -11.01 11.39
CA GLY A 116 8.32 -9.62 11.01
C GLY A 116 7.98 -9.26 9.56
N ARG A 117 7.37 -10.19 8.79
CA ARG A 117 6.85 -9.94 7.43
C ARG A 117 5.48 -10.60 7.26
N GLY A 118 4.46 -9.82 6.94
CA GLY A 118 3.07 -10.24 6.76
C GLY A 118 2.10 -9.30 7.46
N PHE A 119 0.82 -9.68 7.52
CA PHE A 119 -0.26 -8.89 8.15
C PHE A 119 -0.08 -8.76 9.67
N THR A 120 0.88 -7.95 10.09
CA THR A 120 1.21 -7.64 11.48
C THR A 120 1.43 -6.13 11.60
N PHE A 121 1.09 -5.55 12.76
CA PHE A 121 1.29 -4.11 12.97
C PHE A 121 2.76 -3.69 13.00
N ASP A 122 3.67 -4.65 13.19
CA ASP A 122 5.12 -4.44 13.11
C ASP A 122 5.63 -4.33 11.66
N ASP A 123 4.81 -4.70 10.68
CA ASP A 123 5.15 -4.63 9.26
C ASP A 123 4.81 -3.23 8.68
N PRO A 124 5.80 -2.43 8.25
CA PRO A 124 5.53 -1.13 7.61
C PRO A 124 4.64 -1.23 6.38
N ASP A 125 4.59 -2.37 5.66
CA ASP A 125 3.65 -2.58 4.55
C ASP A 125 2.20 -2.58 5.05
N THR A 126 1.94 -3.22 6.20
CA THR A 126 0.60 -3.24 6.81
C THR A 126 0.18 -1.84 7.27
N MET A 127 1.10 -1.09 7.87
CA MET A 127 0.83 0.28 8.31
C MET A 127 0.61 1.23 7.14
N ALA A 128 1.44 1.12 6.09
CA ALA A 128 1.27 1.87 4.85
C ALA A 128 -0.09 1.56 4.20
N TYR A 129 -0.46 0.28 4.13
CA TYR A 129 -1.76 -0.15 3.62
C TYR A 129 -2.93 0.41 4.42
N LEU A 130 -2.88 0.33 5.75
CA LEU A 130 -3.94 0.85 6.63
C LEU A 130 -4.07 2.38 6.51
N ALA A 131 -2.94 3.09 6.48
CA ALA A 131 -2.92 4.53 6.33
C ALA A 131 -3.49 4.95 4.97
N THR A 132 -3.07 4.32 3.87
CA THR A 132 -3.59 4.59 2.53
C THR A 132 -5.07 4.26 2.44
N THR A 133 -5.51 3.07 2.86
CA THR A 133 -6.93 2.69 2.81
C THR A 133 -7.80 3.65 3.63
N SER A 134 -7.34 4.05 4.81
CA SER A 134 -8.05 5.02 5.65
C SER A 134 -8.11 6.40 4.99
N ASN A 135 -6.99 6.87 4.43
CA ASN A 135 -6.92 8.11 3.68
C ASN A 135 -7.91 8.10 2.49
N THR A 136 -7.89 7.05 1.67
CA THR A 136 -8.79 6.89 0.53
C THR A 136 -10.25 6.88 0.97
N PHE A 137 -10.58 6.18 2.05
CA PHE A 137 -11.95 6.15 2.58
C PHE A 137 -12.41 7.54 3.04
N MET A 138 -11.53 8.30 3.69
CA MET A 138 -11.83 9.68 4.07
C MET A 138 -12.05 10.56 2.83
N TYR A 139 -11.21 10.44 1.81
CA TYR A 139 -11.39 11.15 0.54
C TYR A 139 -12.70 10.81 -0.16
N PHE A 140 -13.11 9.54 -0.13
CA PHE A 140 -14.40 9.10 -0.65
C PHE A 140 -15.57 9.76 0.10
N VAL A 141 -15.56 9.71 1.44
CA VAL A 141 -16.60 10.33 2.27
C VAL A 141 -16.63 11.84 2.08
N TYR A 142 -15.47 12.48 2.01
CA TYR A 142 -15.34 13.91 1.73
C TYR A 142 -15.99 14.28 0.40
N ASN A 143 -15.60 13.62 -0.70
CA ASN A 143 -16.13 13.91 -2.02
C ASN A 143 -17.62 13.57 -2.15
N LEU A 144 -18.09 12.51 -1.48
CA LEU A 144 -19.51 12.19 -1.41
C LEU A 144 -20.29 13.32 -0.71
N GLN A 145 -19.77 13.80 0.42
CA GLN A 145 -20.37 14.90 1.16
C GLN A 145 -20.41 16.19 0.32
N MET A 146 -19.35 16.53 -0.42
CA MET A 146 -19.33 17.73 -1.28
C MET A 146 -20.32 17.61 -2.44
N ASN A 147 -20.56 16.40 -2.97
CA ASN A 147 -21.56 16.18 -4.00
C ASN A 147 -23.01 16.33 -3.50
N ILE A 148 -23.27 16.04 -2.22
CA ILE A 148 -24.59 16.17 -1.60
C ILE A 148 -24.82 17.59 -1.04
N HIS A 149 -23.80 18.15 -0.38
CA HIS A 149 -23.83 19.40 0.37
C HIS A 149 -22.66 20.33 -0.03
N PRO A 150 -22.69 20.93 -1.23
CA PRO A 150 -21.61 21.79 -1.72
C PRO A 150 -21.38 23.03 -0.87
N GLU A 151 -22.40 23.50 -0.14
CA GLU A 151 -22.31 24.62 0.79
C GLU A 151 -21.33 24.39 1.96
N ARG A 152 -20.91 23.14 2.18
CA ARG A 152 -19.94 22.78 3.23
C ARG A 152 -18.49 22.80 2.74
N TYR A 153 -18.24 23.11 1.46
CA TYR A 153 -16.89 23.24 0.94
C TYR A 153 -16.09 24.30 1.71
N GLY A 154 -14.81 24.05 1.97
CA GLY A 154 -13.93 24.93 2.75
C GLY A 154 -14.08 24.88 4.29
N THR A 155 -15.13 24.27 4.85
CA THR A 155 -15.29 24.09 6.30
C THR A 155 -15.05 22.66 6.78
N ASN A 156 -14.83 21.74 5.83
CA ASN A 156 -14.71 20.32 6.12
C ASN A 156 -13.27 19.93 6.50
N LEU A 157 -13.05 19.67 7.80
CA LEU A 157 -11.75 19.22 8.31
C LEU A 157 -11.34 17.82 7.82
N LEU A 158 -12.28 17.06 7.24
CA LEU A 158 -12.05 15.69 6.80
C LEU A 158 -10.98 15.61 5.70
N TYR A 159 -10.88 16.64 4.86
CA TYR A 159 -9.81 16.79 3.88
C TYR A 159 -8.42 16.92 4.52
N ILE A 160 -8.29 17.77 5.55
CA ILE A 160 -7.02 17.98 6.25
C ILE A 160 -6.54 16.70 6.94
N TYR A 161 -7.45 15.98 7.59
CA TYR A 161 -7.11 14.71 8.23
C TYR A 161 -6.74 13.63 7.21
N ALA A 162 -7.40 13.60 6.05
CA ALA A 162 -7.04 12.71 4.96
C ALA A 162 -5.59 12.99 4.49
N ASP A 163 -5.22 14.24 4.26
CA ASP A 163 -3.86 14.63 3.90
C ASP A 163 -2.81 14.21 4.94
N ILE A 164 -3.10 14.41 6.22
CA ILE A 164 -2.20 13.99 7.31
C ILE A 164 -2.00 12.47 7.28
N LEU A 165 -3.07 11.69 7.11
CA LEU A 165 -2.98 10.24 7.00
C LEU A 165 -2.23 9.81 5.73
N GLY A 166 -2.48 10.47 4.61
CA GLY A 166 -1.77 10.24 3.35
C GLY A 166 -0.27 10.49 3.47
N PHE A 167 0.11 11.56 4.17
CA PHE A 167 1.51 11.86 4.49
C PHE A 167 2.13 10.76 5.37
N ILE A 168 1.46 10.37 6.46
CA ILE A 168 1.92 9.30 7.36
C ILE A 168 2.08 7.99 6.58
N GLY A 169 1.12 7.62 5.75
CA GLY A 169 1.17 6.43 4.90
C GLY A 169 2.34 6.47 3.91
N SER A 170 2.58 7.62 3.29
CA SER A 170 3.73 7.82 2.37
C SER A 170 5.07 7.63 3.09
N VAL A 171 5.19 8.11 4.33
CA VAL A 171 6.38 7.89 5.15
C VAL A 171 6.59 6.41 5.44
N TYR A 172 5.52 5.68 5.81
CA TYR A 172 5.60 4.22 6.01
C TYR A 172 6.00 3.48 4.73
N TYR A 173 5.48 3.88 3.55
CA TYR A 173 5.90 3.31 2.27
C TYR A 173 7.38 3.52 1.99
N ILE A 174 7.95 4.69 2.29
CA ILE A 174 9.39 4.94 2.15
C ILE A 174 10.17 3.99 3.07
N PHE A 175 9.73 3.82 4.32
CA PHE A 175 10.38 2.88 5.24
C PHE A 175 10.28 1.43 4.77
N ALA A 176 9.13 1.02 4.24
CA ALA A 176 8.94 -0.31 3.66
C ALA A 176 9.87 -0.55 2.46
N ALA A 177 9.94 0.40 1.52
CA ALA A 177 10.81 0.30 0.35
C ALA A 177 12.30 0.20 0.74
N LEU A 178 12.76 1.09 1.63
CA LEU A 178 14.14 1.06 2.14
C LEU A 178 14.45 -0.22 2.92
N ARG A 179 13.48 -0.76 3.67
CA ARG A 179 13.61 -2.05 4.34
C ARG A 179 13.79 -3.18 3.33
N ASP A 180 12.98 -3.20 2.27
CA ASP A 180 13.01 -4.26 1.26
C ASP A 180 14.31 -4.26 0.45
N ASP A 181 14.87 -3.07 0.19
CA ASP A 181 16.21 -2.90 -0.38
C ASP A 181 17.36 -3.14 0.62
N SER A 182 17.05 -3.61 1.83
CA SER A 182 18.02 -3.92 2.88
C SER A 182 18.84 -2.72 3.36
N TRP A 183 18.38 -1.48 3.15
CA TRP A 183 19.07 -0.29 3.68
C TRP A 183 19.05 -0.28 5.21
N PHE A 184 17.98 -0.80 5.82
CA PHE A 184 17.83 -0.92 7.27
C PHE A 184 18.26 -2.28 7.82
N TRP A 185 19.30 -2.90 7.25
CA TRP A 185 19.80 -4.21 7.68
C TRP A 185 20.13 -4.31 9.18
N PHE A 186 20.33 -3.21 9.90
CA PHE A 186 20.62 -3.20 11.34
C PHE A 186 19.37 -3.15 12.25
N LEU A 187 18.17 -2.91 11.72
CA LEU A 187 16.96 -2.88 12.54
C LEU A 187 16.50 -4.31 12.88
N PRO A 188 16.14 -4.59 14.15
CA PRO A 188 15.83 -5.94 14.64
C PRO A 188 14.58 -6.58 14.00
N LEU A 189 13.84 -5.83 13.17
CA LEU A 189 12.63 -6.24 12.47
C LEU A 189 12.70 -6.05 10.95
N ALA A 190 13.85 -5.66 10.38
CA ALA A 190 14.00 -5.42 8.94
C ALA A 190 14.03 -6.69 8.07
N GLY A 191 13.45 -7.80 8.54
CA GLY A 191 13.36 -9.03 7.75
C GLY A 191 14.66 -9.82 7.62
N GLN A 192 15.61 -9.68 8.56
CA GLN A 192 16.81 -10.56 8.59
C GLN A 192 16.50 -12.03 8.94
N TYR A 193 15.26 -12.38 9.27
CA TYR A 193 14.86 -13.75 9.60
C TYR A 193 14.54 -14.56 8.33
N GLY A 194 15.54 -14.73 7.47
CA GLY A 194 15.49 -15.68 6.37
C GLY A 194 16.39 -15.28 5.20
N VAL A 195 17.58 -15.87 5.17
CA VAL A 195 18.56 -15.81 4.06
C VAL A 195 19.42 -14.54 4.05
N ALA A 196 20.47 -14.54 4.88
CA ALA A 196 21.73 -13.95 4.44
C ALA A 196 22.04 -14.53 3.05
N ALA A 197 22.08 -13.69 2.01
CA ALA A 197 22.14 -14.03 0.58
C ALA A 197 23.38 -14.86 0.14
N GLY A 198 24.13 -15.45 1.06
CA GLY A 198 25.34 -16.21 0.76
C GLY A 198 25.57 -17.52 1.54
N ARG A 199 24.64 -18.03 2.36
CA ARG A 199 24.93 -19.24 3.18
C ARG A 199 23.92 -20.37 3.19
N VAL A 200 22.75 -20.23 2.58
CA VAL A 200 21.81 -21.37 2.44
C VAL A 200 21.49 -21.55 0.97
N ARG A 201 22.22 -22.46 0.31
CA ARG A 201 21.74 -23.09 -0.93
C ARG A 201 20.50 -23.88 -0.55
N ILE A 202 19.33 -23.32 -0.82
CA ILE A 202 18.10 -24.11 -0.83
C ILE A 202 18.16 -24.90 -2.13
N GLU A 203 18.55 -26.17 -2.04
CA GLU A 203 18.37 -27.11 -3.15
C GLU A 203 16.86 -27.35 -3.29
N THR A 204 16.18 -26.50 -4.06
CA THR A 204 14.78 -26.69 -4.42
C THR A 204 14.69 -27.78 -5.47
N LYS A 205 14.83 -29.05 -5.05
CA LYS A 205 14.70 -30.15 -5.99
C LYS A 205 13.24 -30.44 -6.34
N ASP A 206 12.28 -30.17 -5.46
CA ASP A 206 10.85 -30.38 -5.73
C ASP A 206 9.96 -29.48 -4.85
N LEU A 207 9.86 -28.18 -5.17
CA LEU A 207 8.79 -27.35 -4.60
C LEU A 207 7.67 -27.19 -5.64
N PRO A 208 6.41 -27.53 -5.30
CA PRO A 208 5.29 -27.39 -6.21
C PRO A 208 5.08 -25.91 -6.57
N LYS A 209 4.97 -25.64 -7.87
CA LYS A 209 4.99 -24.28 -8.43
C LYS A 209 3.77 -23.43 -8.11
N TYR A 210 2.71 -23.94 -7.49
CA TYR A 210 1.55 -23.13 -7.12
C TYR A 210 0.80 -23.73 -5.92
N GLY A 211 0.41 -22.85 -4.99
CA GLY A 211 -0.57 -23.13 -3.94
C GLY A 211 0.00 -23.74 -2.67
N LEU A 212 -0.03 -22.96 -1.59
CA LEU A 212 0.02 -23.37 -0.18
C LEU A 212 1.02 -24.48 0.16
N THR A 213 2.20 -24.10 0.63
CA THR A 213 2.86 -24.90 1.67
C THR A 213 3.05 -24.04 2.90
N ASN A 214 2.31 -24.39 3.94
CA ASN A 214 2.72 -24.18 5.32
C ASN A 214 4.05 -24.93 5.49
N ILE A 215 5.17 -24.31 5.10
CA ILE A 215 6.48 -24.70 5.63
C ILE A 215 6.48 -24.23 7.07
N LEU A 216 5.72 -24.95 7.91
CA LEU A 216 5.79 -24.80 9.33
C LEU A 216 7.25 -25.10 9.71
N ILE A 217 7.74 -24.28 10.62
CA ILE A 217 8.98 -24.42 11.39
C ILE A 217 9.15 -25.84 12.01
N THR A 218 8.14 -26.71 11.93
CA THR A 218 8.17 -28.13 12.31
C THR A 218 9.24 -28.94 11.58
N ASP A 219 9.52 -28.71 10.30
CA ASP A 219 10.50 -29.55 9.58
C ASP A 219 11.95 -29.30 10.01
N ILE A 220 12.29 -28.06 10.39
CA ILE A 220 13.63 -27.73 10.92
C ILE A 220 13.79 -28.31 12.33
N CYS A 221 12.74 -28.25 13.16
CA CYS A 221 12.76 -28.84 14.50
C CYS A 221 12.79 -30.38 14.47
N LYS A 222 12.06 -31.01 13.53
CA LYS A 222 12.03 -32.46 13.36
C LYS A 222 13.39 -32.99 12.88
N ASN A 223 14.02 -32.33 11.90
CA ASN A 223 15.37 -32.69 11.46
C ASN A 223 16.44 -32.51 12.55
N ARG A 224 16.27 -31.54 13.47
CA ARG A 224 17.16 -31.42 14.64
C ARG A 224 16.94 -32.55 15.64
N GLN A 225 15.69 -32.93 15.93
CA GLN A 225 15.38 -34.05 16.82
C GLN A 225 15.91 -35.38 16.26
N GLU A 226 15.76 -35.62 14.96
CA GLU A 226 16.26 -36.84 14.31
C GLU A 226 17.79 -36.90 14.35
N LYS A 227 18.50 -35.78 14.09
CA LYS A 227 19.96 -35.73 14.23
C LYS A 227 20.44 -35.89 15.68
N SER A 228 19.73 -35.34 16.66
CA SER A 228 20.04 -35.54 18.08
C SER A 228 19.82 -37.00 18.51
N GLN A 229 18.77 -37.66 18.01
CA GLN A 229 18.54 -39.09 18.27
C GLN A 229 19.56 -39.99 17.59
N GLN A 230 20.01 -39.64 16.38
CA GLN A 230 21.04 -40.41 15.66
C GLN A 230 22.43 -40.21 16.26
N SER A 231 22.74 -39.01 16.77
CA SER A 231 23.95 -38.75 17.56
C SER A 231 23.96 -39.54 18.87
N ASN A 232 22.82 -39.67 19.56
CA ASN A 232 22.74 -40.49 20.78
C ASN A 232 22.83 -41.99 20.52
N ARG A 233 22.43 -42.49 19.34
CA ARG A 233 22.61 -43.90 18.97
C ARG A 233 24.07 -44.26 18.68
N ASN A 234 24.86 -43.33 18.17
CA ASN A 234 26.28 -43.58 17.92
C ASN A 234 27.15 -43.55 19.18
N ILE A 235 26.69 -42.91 20.26
CA ILE A 235 27.42 -42.91 21.54
C ILE A 235 27.23 -44.25 22.30
N ASN A 236 26.15 -45.00 22.03
CA ASN A 236 25.87 -46.27 22.72
C ASN A 236 26.54 -47.51 22.10
N ASN A 237 27.29 -47.37 20.99
CA ASN A 237 27.96 -48.50 20.34
C ASN A 237 29.45 -48.65 20.72
N ASP A 238 30.01 -47.75 21.54
CA ASP A 238 31.44 -47.75 21.91
C ASP A 238 31.71 -48.20 23.37
N ILE A 239 30.78 -48.95 23.99
CA ILE A 239 31.07 -49.63 25.27
C ILE A 239 31.27 -51.13 24.99
N VAL A 240 32.48 -51.49 24.58
CA VAL A 240 32.97 -52.87 24.59
C VAL A 240 33.42 -53.18 26.02
N ILE A 241 32.57 -53.87 26.78
CA ILE A 241 32.96 -54.46 28.08
C ILE A 241 33.69 -55.77 27.77
N ILE A 242 35.02 -55.76 27.91
CA ILE A 242 35.83 -56.98 27.92
C ILE A 242 35.79 -57.53 29.35
N TYR A 243 35.18 -58.71 29.52
CA TYR A 243 35.38 -59.53 30.72
C TYR A 243 36.58 -60.45 30.47
N LEU A 244 37.57 -60.39 31.37
CA LEU A 244 38.57 -61.45 31.58
C LEU A 244 38.01 -62.47 32.57
#